data_AF-A0A5N8HEN9-F1
#
_entry.id   AF-A0A5N8HEN9-F1
#
_cell.length_a   1.000
_cell.length_b   1.000
_cell.length_c   1.000
_cell.angle_alpha   90.00
_cell.angle_beta   90.00
_cell.angle_gamma   90.00
#
_symmetry.space_group_name_H-M   'P 1'
#
loop_
_entity.id
_entity.type
_entity.pdbx_description
1 polymer ?
#
loop_
_entity_poly.entity_id
_entity_poly.type
_entity_poly.pdbx_seq_one_letter_code
_entity_poly.pdbx_strand_id
1 'polypeptide(L)'
;LAFASGNPIYGLILNGMKGLYTRIGRHYFANPEARSLALGFYHKLSALCSEGAHDQVYETVRRYGHESGEIWHRMQKNLPGDLAIQGR
;
A
#
# COMPACT_ATOMS: atom_id res chain seq x y z
N LEU A 1 -4.34 -4.62 -11.15
CA LEU A 1 -5.64 -4.56 -10.44
C LEU A 1 -6.46 -3.35 -10.83
N ALA A 2 -6.00 -2.10 -10.62
CA ALA A 2 -6.82 -0.90 -10.90
C ALA A 2 -7.37 -0.82 -12.34
N PHE A 3 -6.54 -1.03 -13.36
CA PHE A 3 -6.98 -1.08 -14.77
C PHE A 3 -7.89 -2.28 -15.10
N ALA A 4 -7.83 -3.36 -14.32
CA ALA A 4 -8.65 -4.56 -14.54
C ALA A 4 -10.10 -4.40 -14.03
N SER A 5 -10.43 -3.27 -13.39
CA SER A 5 -11.77 -2.96 -12.89
C SER A 5 -12.80 -2.64 -13.98
N GLY A 6 -12.37 -2.52 -15.24
CA GLY A 6 -13.21 -2.00 -16.33
C GLY A 6 -13.38 -0.47 -16.32
N ASN A 7 -12.93 0.21 -15.27
CA ASN A 7 -12.94 1.67 -15.19
C ASN A 7 -11.49 2.23 -15.21
N PRO A 8 -11.08 2.91 -16.29
CA PRO A 8 -9.71 3.40 -16.43
C PRO A 8 -9.34 4.51 -15.44
N ILE A 9 -10.32 5.21 -14.84
CA ILE A 9 -10.08 6.30 -13.88
C ILE A 9 -9.22 5.82 -12.71
N TYR A 10 -9.48 4.62 -12.19
CA TYR A 10 -8.70 4.07 -11.07
C TYR A 10 -7.22 3.86 -11.43
N GLY A 11 -6.93 3.46 -12.67
CA GLY A 11 -5.55 3.34 -13.16
C GLY A 11 -4.88 4.71 -13.38
N LEU A 12 -5.63 5.67 -13.89
CA LEU A 12 -5.13 7.03 -14.13
C LEU A 12 -4.78 7.77 -12.83
N ILE A 13 -5.54 7.56 -11.75
CA ILE A 13 -5.22 8.09 -10.42
C ILE A 13 -3.82 7.61 -9.97
N LEU A 14 -3.54 6.31 -10.12
CA LEU A 14 -2.23 5.75 -9.78
C LEU A 14 -1.11 6.30 -10.67
N ASN A 15 -1.39 6.54 -11.96
CA ASN A 15 -0.43 7.18 -12.86
C ASN A 15 -0.05 8.58 -12.39
N GLY A 16 -1.04 9.39 -11.96
CA GLY A 16 -0.80 10.73 -11.43
C GLY A 16 0.06 10.74 -10.16
N MET A 17 0.02 9.67 -9.37
CA MET A 17 0.79 9.53 -8.13
C MET A 17 2.09 8.72 -8.27
N LYS A 18 2.44 8.23 -9.46
CA LYS A 18 3.56 7.29 -9.68
C LYS A 18 4.88 7.75 -9.07
N GLY A 19 5.24 9.02 -9.24
CA GLY A 19 6.48 9.59 -8.71
C GLY A 19 6.53 9.57 -7.18
N LEU A 20 5.46 10.04 -6.52
CA LEU A 20 5.33 10.02 -5.07
C LEU A 20 5.31 8.58 -4.52
N TYR A 21 4.54 7.71 -5.16
CA TYR A 21 4.40 6.30 -4.79
C TYR A 21 5.75 5.57 -4.86
N THR A 22 6.55 5.83 -5.90
CA THR A 22 7.90 5.25 -6.04
C THR A 22 8.84 5.73 -4.95
N ARG A 23 8.82 7.03 -4.64
CA ARG A 23 9.70 7.62 -3.62
C ARG A 23 9.39 7.09 -2.22
N ILE A 24 8.12 7.11 -1.82
CA ILE A 24 7.69 6.57 -0.52
C ILE A 24 7.96 5.06 -0.46
N GLY A 25 7.61 4.33 -1.53
CA GLY A 25 7.78 2.89 -1.61
C GLY A 25 9.23 2.45 -1.41
N ARG A 26 10.22 3.16 -1.98
CA ARG A 26 11.65 2.85 -1.76
C ARG A 26 12.04 2.90 -0.29
N HIS A 27 11.57 3.91 0.44
CA HIS A 27 11.87 4.03 1.86
C HIS A 27 11.09 3.00 2.68
N TYR A 28 9.78 2.90 2.46
CA TYR A 28 8.91 1.99 3.19
C TYR A 28 9.36 0.52 3.07
N PHE A 29 9.62 0.08 1.84
CA PHE A 29 10.05 -1.29 1.57
C PHE A 29 11.54 -1.55 1.85
N ALA A 30 12.32 -0.57 2.32
CA ALA A 30 13.63 -0.85 2.89
C ALA A 30 13.51 -1.66 4.20
N ASN A 31 12.40 -1.48 4.94
CA ASN A 31 12.11 -2.25 6.15
C ASN A 31 11.66 -3.69 5.80
N PRO A 32 12.35 -4.74 6.29
CA PRO A 32 11.93 -6.13 6.07
C PRO A 32 10.55 -6.45 6.63
N GLU A 33 10.14 -5.83 7.74
CA GLU A 33 8.81 -6.00 8.35
C GLU A 33 7.71 -5.55 7.37
N ALA A 34 7.88 -4.38 6.75
CA ALA A 34 6.96 -3.85 5.74
C ALA A 34 6.82 -4.78 4.53
N ARG A 35 7.94 -5.36 4.05
CA ARG A 35 7.92 -6.32 2.95
C ARG A 35 7.17 -7.60 3.32
N SER A 36 7.42 -8.13 4.51
CA SER A 36 6.75 -9.34 4.99
C SER A 36 5.24 -9.13 5.12
N LEU A 37 4.83 -7.99 5.69
CA LEU A 37 3.42 -7.63 5.81
C LEU A 37 2.73 -7.51 4.44
N ALA A 38 3.36 -6.79 3.50
CA ALA A 38 2.82 -6.61 2.15
C ALA A 38 2.70 -7.94 1.38
N LEU A 39 3.69 -8.83 1.50
CA LEU A 39 3.64 -10.14 0.88
C LEU A 39 2.48 -10.99 1.43
N GLY A 40 2.29 -11.00 2.76
CA GLY A 40 1.15 -11.67 3.39
C GLY A 40 -0.19 -11.10 2.91
N PHE A 41 -0.29 -9.78 2.78
CA PHE A 41 -1.46 -9.12 2.22
C PHE A 41 -1.73 -9.53 0.76
N TYR A 42 -0.70 -9.61 -0.09
CA TYR A 42 -0.86 -10.05 -1.48
C TYR A 42 -1.33 -11.50 -1.58
N HIS A 43 -0.78 -12.41 -0.76
CA HIS A 43 -1.25 -13.78 -0.68
C HIS A 43 -2.71 -13.87 -0.23
N LYS A 44 -3.11 -13.08 0.77
CA LYS A 44 -4.50 -13.05 1.23
C LYS A 44 -5.44 -12.53 0.15
N LEU A 45 -5.10 -11.45 -0.55
CA LEU A 45 -5.90 -10.95 -1.68
C LEU A 45 -6.04 -11.99 -2.80
N SER A 46 -4.95 -12.71 -3.10
CA SER A 46 -4.98 -13.78 -4.11
C SER A 46 -5.93 -14.90 -3.70
N ALA A 47 -5.87 -15.35 -2.44
CA ALA A 47 -6.76 -16.39 -1.92
C ALA A 47 -8.23 -15.96 -1.98
N LEU A 48 -8.54 -14.74 -1.52
CA LEU A 48 -9.91 -14.20 -1.59
C LEU A 48 -10.44 -14.14 -3.02
N CYS A 49 -9.58 -13.79 -3.98
CA CYS A 49 -9.95 -13.77 -5.40
C CYS A 49 -10.24 -15.18 -5.93
N SER A 50 -9.44 -16.19 -5.54
CA SER A 50 -9.66 -17.59 -5.95
C SER A 50 -10.91 -18.20 -5.31
N GLU A 51 -11.23 -17.81 -4.07
CA GLU A 51 -12.40 -18.28 -3.32
C GLU A 51 -13.69 -17.51 -3.66
N GLY A 52 -13.60 -16.39 -4.39
CA GLY A 52 -14.74 -15.52 -4.69
C GLY A 52 -15.28 -14.75 -3.47
N ALA A 53 -14.50 -14.67 -2.39
CA ALA A 53 -14.88 -14.09 -1.10
C ALA A 53 -14.74 -12.54 -1.09
N HIS A 54 -15.47 -11.87 -1.97
CA HIS A 54 -15.37 -10.42 -2.19
C HIS A 54 -15.76 -9.58 -0.96
N ASP A 55 -16.68 -10.09 -0.16
CA ASP A 55 -17.17 -9.53 1.11
C ASP A 55 -16.04 -9.38 2.15
N GLN A 56 -15.00 -10.20 2.10
CA GLN A 56 -13.84 -10.10 3.00
C GLN A 56 -12.74 -9.14 2.52
N VAL A 57 -12.83 -8.66 1.28
CA VAL A 57 -11.79 -7.78 0.70
C VAL A 57 -11.71 -6.46 1.44
N TYR A 58 -12.86 -5.87 1.82
CA TYR A 58 -12.90 -4.59 2.53
C TYR A 58 -12.12 -4.65 3.85
N GLU A 59 -12.43 -5.64 4.70
CA GLU A 59 -11.76 -5.80 5.99
C GLU A 59 -10.27 -6.14 5.81
N THR A 60 -9.92 -6.94 4.80
CA THR A 60 -8.51 -7.26 4.50
C THR A 60 -7.72 -6.01 4.11
N VAL A 61 -8.26 -5.15 3.25
CA VAL A 61 -7.62 -3.90 2.85
C VAL A 61 -7.55 -2.93 4.03
N ARG A 62 -8.62 -2.81 4.83
CA ARG A 62 -8.65 -1.95 6.01
C ARG A 62 -7.59 -2.34 7.03
N ARG A 63 -7.50 -3.63 7.34
CA ARG A 63 -6.50 -4.18 8.27
C ARG A 63 -5.08 -3.93 7.79
N TYR A 64 -4.80 -4.22 6.52
CA TYR A 64 -3.49 -3.92 5.93
C TYR A 64 -3.17 -2.41 6.00
N GLY A 65 -4.14 -1.54 5.73
CA GLY A 65 -3.98 -0.09 5.86
C GLY A 65 -3.59 0.35 7.29
N HIS A 66 -4.21 -0.25 8.30
CA HIS A 66 -3.88 0.00 9.70
C HIS A 66 -2.47 -0.50 10.06
N GLU A 67 -2.19 -1.78 9.85
CA GLU A 67 -0.90 -2.41 10.20
C GLU A 67 0.27 -1.76 9.44
N SER A 68 0.09 -1.47 8.15
CA SER A 68 1.11 -0.79 7.34
C SER A 68 1.33 0.67 7.78
N GLY A 69 0.27 1.35 8.22
CA GLY A 69 0.32 2.70 8.79
C GLY A 69 1.08 2.76 10.10
N GLU A 70 0.90 1.78 10.99
CA GLU A 70 1.69 1.67 12.22
C GLU A 70 3.20 1.51 11.94
N ILE A 71 3.55 0.65 10.98
CA ILE A 71 4.95 0.50 10.54
C ILE A 71 5.47 1.85 10.02
N TRP A 72 4.70 2.53 9.17
CA TRP A 72 5.08 3.84 8.63
C TRP A 72 5.29 4.88 9.73
N HIS A 73 4.39 4.97 10.72
CA HIS A 73 4.55 5.88 11.86
C HIS A 73 5.79 5.59 12.69
N ARG A 74 6.17 4.31 12.85
CA ARG A 74 7.45 3.94 13.50
C ARG A 74 8.65 4.38 12.67
N MET A 75 8.57 4.25 11.34
CA MET A 75 9.64 4.64 10.42
C MET A 75 9.82 6.16 10.31
N GLN A 76 8.73 6.94 10.36
CA GLN A 76 8.79 8.40 10.28
C GLN A 76 9.62 9.07 11.35
N LYS A 77 9.80 8.43 12.51
CA LYS A 77 10.67 8.95 13.58
C LYS A 77 12.14 9.06 13.15
N ASN A 78 12.54 8.35 12.09
CA ASN A 78 13.91 8.31 11.56
C ASN A 78 13.99 8.85 10.11
N LEU A 79 12.98 9.59 9.65
CA LEU A 79 12.93 10.03 8.26
C LEU A 79 13.94 11.18 8.02
N PRO A 80 14.84 11.08 7.02
CA PRO A 80 15.63 12.23 6.57
C PRO A 80 14.70 13.31 6.00
N GLY A 81 15.03 14.58 6.23
CA GLY A 81 14.19 15.76 5.95
C GLY A 81 13.63 15.85 4.52
N ASP A 82 14.29 15.23 3.53
CA ASP A 82 13.88 15.22 2.12
C ASP A 82 12.61 14.40 1.84
N LEU A 83 12.23 13.53 2.79
CA LEU A 83 10.99 12.75 2.75
C LEU A 83 9.90 13.32 3.66
N ALA A 84 10.23 14.31 4.51
CA ALA A 84 9.24 15.03 5.26
C ALA A 84 8.35 15.75 4.25
N ILE A 85 7.11 15.31 4.13
CA ILE A 85 6.08 16.09 3.45
C ILE A 85 5.95 17.37 4.28
N GLN A 86 6.63 18.44 3.88
CA GLN A 86 6.39 19.75 4.43
C GLN A 86 4.92 20.07 4.15
N GLY A 87 4.10 19.92 5.18
CA GLY A 87 2.75 20.47 5.18
C GLY A 87 2.89 21.95 4.85
N ARG A 88 2.32 22.35 3.73
CA ARG A 88 2.01 23.76 3.49
C ARG A 88 0.88 24.17 4.43
#